data_AF-A0A7V8X5B3-F1
#
_entry.id   AF-A0A7V8X5B3-F1
#
_cell.length_a   1.000
_cell.length_b   1.000
_cell.length_c   1.000
_cell.angle_alpha   90.00
_cell.angle_beta   90.00
_cell.angle_gamma   90.00
#
_symmetry.space_group_name_H-M   'P 1'
#
loop_
_entity.id
_entity.type
_entity.pdbx_description
1 polymer ?
#
loop_
_entity_poly.entity_id
_entity_poly.type
_entity_poly.pdbx_seq_one_letter_code
_entity_poly.pdbx_strand_id
1 'polypeptide(L)'
;MKVYLGGPMFVSAEVRYNLWLAGELRAAGFEVYCPNESEPINDKTRDDITGEKIYQLDIAALEQSNVYLCQVSEDSGTNWEAGYFDCLSRHVDPERYWGVLGLATDIRLAAVPNPMQPGIENQVFSVNQFIAGGILSSLGVVYDEAALIERLKEIKTDRGANL
;
A
#
# COMPACT_ATOMS: atom_id res chain seq x y z
N MET A 1 -15.84 -3.39 1.10
CA MET A 1 -14.66 -2.53 1.31
C MET A 1 -13.70 -2.84 0.19
N LYS A 2 -13.35 -1.80 -0.58
CA LYS A 2 -12.41 -1.88 -1.70
C LYS A 2 -11.01 -1.47 -1.23
N VAL A 3 -10.03 -2.31 -1.52
CA VAL A 3 -8.62 -2.14 -1.15
C VAL A 3 -7.80 -2.00 -2.42
N TYR A 4 -7.01 -0.94 -2.52
CA TYR A 4 -5.96 -0.83 -3.52
C TYR A 4 -4.68 -1.45 -2.95
N LEU A 5 -4.10 -2.45 -3.61
CA LEU A 5 -2.83 -3.07 -3.22
C LEU A 5 -1.66 -2.31 -3.85
N GLY A 6 -1.07 -1.40 -3.09
CA GLY A 6 0.14 -0.68 -3.44
C GLY A 6 1.41 -1.43 -3.05
N GLY A 7 2.37 -1.46 -3.95
CA GLY A 7 3.67 -2.09 -3.73
C GLY A 7 4.47 -2.19 -5.04
N PRO A 8 5.78 -2.41 -4.95
CA PRO A 8 6.60 -2.60 -6.13
C PRO A 8 6.10 -3.81 -6.94
N MET A 9 6.27 -3.75 -8.26
CA MET A 9 5.72 -4.75 -9.18
C MET A 9 6.63 -5.03 -10.39
N PHE A 10 7.93 -4.79 -10.21
CA PHE A 10 8.92 -4.73 -11.29
C PHE A 10 9.59 -6.08 -11.54
N VAL A 11 9.75 -6.90 -10.49
CA VAL A 11 10.42 -8.20 -10.59
C VAL A 11 9.50 -9.37 -10.26
N SER A 12 9.84 -10.56 -10.75
CA SER A 12 9.04 -11.77 -10.58
C SER A 12 8.70 -12.12 -9.12
N ALA A 13 9.57 -11.79 -8.17
CA ALA A 13 9.30 -12.01 -6.75
C ALA A 13 8.15 -11.12 -6.24
N GLU A 14 8.19 -9.83 -6.58
CA GLU A 14 7.16 -8.84 -6.25
C GLU A 14 5.83 -9.19 -6.90
N VAL A 15 5.82 -9.50 -8.20
CA VAL A 15 4.62 -9.90 -8.95
C VAL A 15 3.96 -11.11 -8.29
N ARG A 16 4.74 -12.15 -7.94
CA ARG A 16 4.21 -13.36 -7.29
C ARG A 16 3.63 -13.06 -5.91
N TYR A 17 4.33 -12.24 -5.13
CA TYR A 17 3.87 -11.85 -3.80
C TYR A 17 2.58 -11.04 -3.86
N ASN A 18 2.50 -10.04 -4.75
CA ASN A 18 1.31 -9.20 -4.93
C ASN A 18 0.09 -10.02 -5.37
N LEU A 19 0.26 -10.93 -6.35
CA LEU A 19 -0.82 -11.80 -6.82
C LEU A 19 -1.31 -12.76 -5.73
N TRP A 20 -0.38 -13.35 -4.97
CA TRP A 20 -0.73 -14.20 -3.83
C TRP A 20 -1.48 -13.40 -2.76
N LEU A 21 -0.95 -12.25 -2.33
CA LEU A 21 -1.55 -11.40 -1.31
C LEU A 21 -2.93 -10.89 -1.73
N ALA A 22 -3.11 -10.50 -3.00
CA ALA A 22 -4.42 -10.15 -3.53
C ALA A 22 -5.42 -11.32 -3.44
N GLY A 23 -4.96 -12.54 -3.70
CA GLY A 23 -5.74 -13.78 -3.51
C GLY A 23 -6.18 -13.99 -2.06
N GLU A 24 -5.25 -13.88 -1.10
CA GLU A 24 -5.53 -14.02 0.33
C GLU A 24 -6.54 -12.96 0.82
N LEU A 25 -6.35 -11.70 0.43
CA LEU A 25 -7.25 -10.61 0.79
C LEU A 25 -8.67 -10.81 0.20
N ARG A 26 -8.77 -11.32 -1.03
CA ARG A 26 -10.07 -11.68 -1.62
C ARG A 26 -10.73 -12.85 -0.91
N ALA A 27 -9.95 -13.88 -0.55
CA ALA A 27 -10.45 -15.02 0.24
C ALA A 27 -10.96 -14.57 1.62
N ALA A 28 -10.38 -13.50 2.19
CA ALA A 28 -10.86 -12.86 3.41
C ALA A 28 -12.10 -11.95 3.23
N GLY A 29 -12.64 -11.82 2.00
CA GLY A 29 -13.89 -11.10 1.73
C GLY A 29 -13.71 -9.60 1.43
N PHE A 30 -12.54 -9.19 0.96
CA PHE A 30 -12.28 -7.84 0.45
C PHE A 30 -12.35 -7.78 -1.07
N GLU A 31 -12.78 -6.64 -1.61
CA GLU A 31 -12.64 -6.33 -3.03
C GLU A 31 -11.26 -5.72 -3.24
N VAL A 32 -10.39 -6.35 -4.03
CA VAL A 32 -8.98 -5.92 -4.15
C VAL A 32 -8.66 -5.54 -5.58
N TYR A 33 -8.15 -4.32 -5.77
CA TYR A 33 -7.46 -3.91 -7.00
C TYR A 33 -5.97 -4.21 -6.85
N CYS A 34 -5.40 -4.96 -7.80
CA CYS A 34 -3.98 -5.30 -7.86
C CYS A 34 -3.41 -4.79 -9.19
N PRO A 35 -2.49 -3.81 -9.19
CA PRO A 35 -1.91 -3.26 -10.42
C PRO A 35 -1.31 -4.31 -11.36
N ASN A 36 -0.81 -5.44 -10.81
CA ASN A 36 -0.30 -6.57 -11.60
C ASN A 36 -1.33 -7.21 -12.54
N GLU A 37 -2.61 -7.07 -12.27
CA GLU A 37 -3.71 -7.67 -13.05
C GLU A 37 -4.31 -6.66 -14.06
N SER A 38 -3.76 -5.44 -14.14
CA SER A 38 -4.26 -4.39 -15.03
C SER A 38 -3.85 -4.64 -16.49
N GLU A 39 -4.60 -5.52 -17.17
CA GLU A 39 -4.40 -5.92 -18.57
C GLU A 39 -4.24 -4.74 -19.56
N PRO A 40 -5.04 -3.64 -19.50
CA PRO A 40 -4.94 -2.56 -20.48
C PRO A 40 -3.58 -1.85 -20.53
N ILE A 41 -2.80 -1.92 -19.44
CA ILE A 41 -1.55 -1.18 -19.22
C ILE A 41 -0.34 -2.12 -19.16
N ASN A 42 -0.57 -3.36 -18.71
CA ASN A 42 0.47 -4.38 -18.64
C ASN A 42 0.65 -5.18 -19.92
N ASP A 43 -0.22 -5.00 -20.92
CA ASP A 43 -0.02 -5.57 -22.26
C ASP A 43 1.25 -5.01 -22.92
N LYS A 44 2.33 -5.80 -22.87
CA LYS A 44 3.64 -5.45 -23.43
C LYS A 44 3.70 -5.53 -24.96
N THR A 45 2.60 -5.89 -25.62
CA THR A 45 2.50 -5.86 -27.08
C THR A 45 2.06 -4.49 -27.60
N ARG A 46 1.59 -3.61 -26.71
CA ARG A 46 1.19 -2.24 -27.04
C ARG A 46 2.34 -1.27 -26.94
N ASP A 47 2.42 -0.36 -27.91
CA ASP A 47 3.39 0.74 -27.96
C ASP A 47 2.75 2.11 -27.67
N ASP A 48 1.43 2.16 -27.48
CA ASP A 48 0.68 3.39 -27.20
C ASP A 48 0.55 3.70 -25.70
N ILE A 49 1.12 2.88 -24.83
CA ILE A 49 1.08 3.06 -23.37
C ILE A 49 2.11 4.10 -22.94
N THR A 50 1.62 5.21 -22.40
CA THR A 50 2.45 6.32 -21.89
C THR A 50 2.38 6.40 -20.37
N GLY A 51 3.34 7.09 -19.76
CA GLY A 51 3.33 7.38 -18.31
C GLY A 51 2.06 8.11 -17.86
N GLU A 52 1.52 9.01 -18.70
CA GLU A 52 0.27 9.73 -18.41
C GLU A 52 -0.94 8.78 -18.36
N LYS A 53 -1.02 7.82 -19.30
CA LYS A 53 -2.09 6.82 -19.30
C LYS A 53 -2.02 5.92 -18.06
N ILE A 54 -0.81 5.50 -17.68
CA ILE A 54 -0.57 4.73 -16.45
C ILE A 54 -1.08 5.53 -15.25
N TYR A 55 -0.61 6.78 -15.10
CA TYR A 55 -1.02 7.66 -14.01
C TYR A 55 -2.53 7.83 -13.91
N GLN A 56 -3.21 8.13 -15.02
CA GLN A 56 -4.67 8.35 -15.03
C GLN A 56 -5.44 7.10 -14.60
N LEU A 57 -4.98 5.91 -14.99
CA LEU A 57 -5.63 4.65 -14.64
C LEU A 57 -5.40 4.29 -13.17
N ASP A 58 -4.18 4.47 -12.67
CA ASP A 58 -3.87 4.19 -11.25
C ASP A 58 -4.61 5.17 -10.33
N ILE A 59 -4.70 6.47 -10.69
CA ILE A 59 -5.51 7.45 -9.97
C ILE A 59 -6.99 7.05 -9.97
N ALA A 60 -7.54 6.66 -11.12
CA ALA A 60 -8.94 6.24 -11.19
C ALA A 60 -9.22 5.00 -10.33
N ALA A 61 -8.26 4.08 -10.21
CA ALA A 61 -8.37 2.92 -9.33
C ALA A 61 -8.25 3.30 -7.85
N LEU A 62 -7.33 4.19 -7.49
CA LEU A 62 -7.22 4.75 -6.14
C LEU A 62 -8.51 5.44 -5.71
N GLU A 63 -9.07 6.31 -6.55
CA GLU A 63 -10.30 7.06 -6.25
C GLU A 63 -11.55 6.15 -6.09
N GLN A 64 -11.48 4.89 -6.55
CA GLN A 64 -12.53 3.88 -6.38
C GLN A 64 -12.37 3.03 -5.12
N SER A 65 -11.24 3.12 -4.42
CA SER A 65 -10.95 2.34 -3.21
C SER A 65 -11.33 3.08 -1.93
N ASN A 66 -11.60 2.30 -0.88
CA ASN A 66 -11.81 2.82 0.48
C ASN A 66 -10.48 2.91 1.24
N VAL A 67 -9.58 1.94 1.03
CA VAL A 67 -8.29 1.86 1.72
C VAL A 67 -7.19 1.68 0.68
N TYR A 68 -6.08 2.40 0.89
CA TYR A 68 -4.81 2.11 0.22
C TYR A 68 -3.93 1.26 1.13
N LEU A 69 -3.58 0.06 0.69
CA LEU A 69 -2.61 -0.81 1.35
C LEU A 69 -1.22 -0.49 0.79
N CYS A 70 -0.36 0.09 1.62
CA CYS A 70 1.00 0.45 1.27
C CYS A 70 1.97 -0.64 1.72
N GLN A 71 2.57 -1.37 0.78
CA GLN A 71 3.77 -2.16 1.09
C GLN A 71 4.94 -1.22 1.35
N VAL A 72 5.34 -1.09 2.61
CA VAL A 72 6.35 -0.12 3.04
C VAL A 72 7.69 -0.46 2.41
N SER A 73 8.10 0.36 1.45
CA SER A 73 9.30 0.17 0.64
C SER A 73 9.80 1.50 0.08
N GLU A 74 10.98 1.49 -0.54
CA GLU A 74 11.54 2.67 -1.22
C GLU A 74 11.00 2.85 -2.65
N ASP A 75 9.93 2.15 -3.02
CA ASP A 75 9.30 2.35 -4.33
C ASP A 75 8.65 3.74 -4.41
N SER A 76 9.14 4.56 -5.35
CA SER A 76 8.63 5.91 -5.56
C SER A 76 7.16 5.94 -6.01
N GLY A 77 6.70 4.93 -6.75
CA GLY A 77 5.30 4.83 -7.19
C GLY A 77 4.36 4.63 -5.99
N THR A 78 4.63 3.58 -5.21
CA THR A 78 3.92 3.27 -3.96
C THR A 78 3.89 4.46 -3.00
N ASN A 79 5.02 5.16 -2.84
CA ASN A 79 5.10 6.34 -1.98
C ASN A 79 4.29 7.54 -2.51
N TRP A 80 4.23 7.73 -3.83
CA TRP A 80 3.40 8.76 -4.47
C TRP A 80 1.91 8.49 -4.26
N GLU A 81 1.48 7.24 -4.50
CA GLU A 81 0.11 6.80 -4.28
C GLU A 81 -0.32 6.95 -2.81
N ALA A 82 0.56 6.60 -1.86
CA ALA A 82 0.30 6.78 -0.43
C ALA A 82 0.04 8.25 -0.07
N GLY A 83 0.88 9.18 -0.56
CA GLY A 83 0.69 10.61 -0.32
C GLY A 83 -0.59 11.16 -0.95
N TYR A 84 -0.92 10.71 -2.15
CA TYR A 84 -2.17 11.08 -2.82
C TYR A 84 -3.40 10.58 -2.05
N PHE A 85 -3.40 9.30 -1.63
CA PHE A 85 -4.52 8.72 -0.89
C PHE A 85 -4.67 9.30 0.52
N ASP A 86 -3.55 9.66 1.18
CA ASP A 86 -3.58 10.40 2.44
C ASP A 86 -4.33 11.73 2.30
N CYS A 87 -4.03 12.50 1.24
CA CYS A 87 -4.74 13.74 0.92
C CYS A 87 -6.25 13.49 0.70
N LEU A 88 -6.61 12.46 -0.07
CA LEU A 88 -8.02 12.08 -0.27
C LEU A 88 -8.73 11.83 1.06
N SER A 89 -8.11 11.04 1.94
CA SER A 89 -8.68 10.64 3.23
C SER A 89 -8.76 11.74 4.29
N ARG A 90 -7.89 12.75 4.23
CA ARG A 90 -7.87 13.84 5.23
C ARG A 90 -8.58 15.10 4.77
N HIS A 91 -8.52 15.41 3.48
CA HIS A 91 -8.83 16.75 2.98
C HIS A 91 -9.92 16.78 1.91
N VAL A 92 -10.25 15.63 1.30
CA VAL A 92 -11.26 15.57 0.22
C VAL A 92 -12.56 14.95 0.70
N ASP A 93 -12.55 13.67 1.09
CA ASP A 93 -13.75 12.96 1.55
C ASP A 93 -13.39 11.82 2.53
N PRO A 94 -13.28 12.12 3.84
CA PRO A 94 -12.91 11.15 4.87
C PRO A 94 -13.95 10.05 5.14
N GLU A 95 -15.18 10.19 4.63
CA GLU A 95 -16.23 9.18 4.74
C GLU A 95 -16.05 8.11 3.65
N ARG A 96 -15.64 8.53 2.44
CA ARG A 96 -15.33 7.65 1.32
C ARG A 96 -13.94 7.02 1.39
N TYR A 97 -12.92 7.82 1.68
CA TYR A 97 -11.52 7.43 1.71
C TYR A 97 -11.06 7.29 3.16
N TRP A 98 -10.83 6.05 3.59
CA TRP A 98 -10.66 5.74 5.00
C TRP A 98 -9.22 5.93 5.49
N GLY A 99 -8.25 5.84 4.58
CA GLY A 99 -6.84 6.12 4.85
C GLY A 99 -5.88 5.08 4.26
N VAL A 100 -4.63 5.19 4.69
CA VAL A 100 -3.49 4.37 4.28
C VAL A 100 -3.13 3.40 5.40
N LEU A 101 -3.05 2.11 5.08
CA LEU A 101 -2.56 1.06 5.98
C LEU A 101 -1.21 0.54 5.47
N GLY A 102 -0.17 0.62 6.29
CA GLY A 102 1.16 0.10 5.95
C GLY A 102 1.29 -1.40 6.26
N LEU A 103 1.91 -2.15 5.35
CA LEU A 103 2.44 -3.50 5.58
C LEU A 103 3.98 -3.43 5.51
N ALA A 104 4.65 -3.64 6.64
CA ALA A 104 6.09 -3.54 6.77
C ALA A 104 6.70 -4.90 7.15
N THR A 105 7.08 -5.69 6.14
CA THR A 105 7.58 -7.07 6.33
C THR A 105 9.10 -7.17 6.39
N ASP A 106 9.83 -6.05 6.28
CA ASP A 106 11.28 -6.06 6.44
C ASP A 106 11.66 -6.40 7.88
N ILE A 107 12.17 -7.62 8.07
CA ILE A 107 12.54 -8.16 9.38
C ILE A 107 13.59 -7.31 10.11
N ARG A 108 14.35 -6.47 9.41
CA ARG A 108 15.36 -5.58 9.99
C ARG A 108 14.75 -4.41 10.76
N LEU A 109 13.48 -4.10 10.54
CA LEU A 109 12.75 -3.09 11.33
C LEU A 109 12.61 -3.48 12.81
N ALA A 110 12.79 -4.77 13.15
CA ALA A 110 12.82 -5.25 14.52
C ALA A 110 14.19 -5.07 15.22
N ALA A 111 15.23 -4.67 14.50
CA ALA A 111 16.56 -4.49 15.09
C ALA A 111 16.59 -3.26 16.02
N VAL A 112 17.25 -3.42 17.17
CA VAL A 112 17.43 -2.31 18.12
C VAL A 112 18.53 -1.38 17.60
N PRO A 113 18.25 -0.07 17.40
CA PRO A 113 19.25 0.87 16.91
C PRO A 113 20.39 1.05 17.91
N ASN A 114 21.62 1.01 17.42
CA ASN A 114 22.77 1.46 18.19
C ASN A 114 22.96 2.98 17.96
N PRO A 115 22.61 3.83 18.94
CA PRO A 115 22.64 5.29 18.77
C PRO A 115 24.07 5.85 18.59
N MET A 116 25.09 5.08 18.96
CA MET A 116 26.50 5.48 18.83
C MET A 116 27.11 5.07 17.48
N GLN A 117 26.37 4.34 16.65
CA GLN A 117 26.85 3.83 15.38
C GLN A 117 26.08 4.50 14.24
N PRO A 118 26.67 5.52 13.58
CA PRO A 118 26.08 6.12 12.40
C PRO A 118 26.36 5.27 11.16
N GLY A 119 25.69 5.61 10.06
CA GLY A 119 26.03 5.07 8.73
C GLY A 119 25.44 3.70 8.44
N ILE A 120 25.96 3.08 7.37
CA ILE A 120 25.50 1.79 6.84
C ILE A 120 25.81 0.63 7.78
N GLU A 121 26.71 0.84 8.73
CA GLU A 121 27.10 -0.11 9.75
C GLU A 121 26.02 -0.27 10.81
N ASN A 122 25.10 0.69 10.94
CA ASN A 122 23.90 0.52 11.75
C ASN A 122 22.91 -0.40 11.02
N GLN A 123 22.73 -1.61 11.54
CA GLN A 123 21.98 -2.67 10.88
C GLN A 123 20.46 -2.43 10.84
N VAL A 124 19.96 -1.40 11.53
CA VAL A 124 18.54 -1.05 11.51
C VAL A 124 18.18 -0.50 10.14
N PHE A 125 17.18 -1.12 9.51
CA PHE A 125 16.64 -0.60 8.27
C PHE A 125 15.91 0.71 8.54
N SER A 126 16.14 1.69 7.68
CA SER A 126 15.52 3.00 7.78
C SER A 126 14.45 3.12 6.71
N VAL A 127 13.26 3.57 7.12
CA VAL A 127 12.20 4.03 6.22
C VAL A 127 12.21 5.55 6.24
N ASN A 128 11.97 6.18 5.08
CA ASN A 128 11.79 7.63 5.02
C ASN A 128 10.78 8.12 6.08
N GLN A 129 11.20 9.03 6.94
CA GLN A 129 10.41 9.45 8.11
C GLN A 129 9.15 10.25 7.74
N PHE A 130 9.12 10.88 6.57
CA PHE A 130 7.91 11.53 6.07
C PHE A 130 6.84 10.49 5.71
N ILE A 131 7.25 9.42 5.04
CA ILE A 131 6.37 8.29 4.71
C ILE A 131 5.90 7.59 5.99
N ALA A 132 6.82 7.27 6.91
CA ALA A 132 6.48 6.65 8.18
C ALA A 132 5.48 7.49 8.99
N GLY A 133 5.71 8.80 9.11
CA GLY A 133 4.80 9.71 9.80
C GLY A 133 3.41 9.81 9.17
N GLY A 134 3.34 9.83 7.83
CA GLY A 134 2.07 9.82 7.09
C GLY A 134 1.25 8.57 7.37
N ILE A 135 1.85 7.39 7.22
CA ILE A 135 1.17 6.10 7.42
C ILE A 135 0.76 5.91 8.90
N LEU A 136 1.66 6.21 9.85
CA LEU A 136 1.38 6.07 11.28
C LEU A 136 0.26 6.99 11.77
N SER A 137 0.10 8.16 11.15
CA SER A 137 -0.99 9.10 11.46
C SER A 137 -2.28 8.83 10.66
N SER A 138 -2.30 7.79 9.82
CA SER A 138 -3.45 7.34 9.04
C SER A 138 -4.05 6.07 9.69
N LEU A 139 -4.09 4.91 9.02
CA LEU A 139 -4.64 3.66 9.58
C LEU A 139 -3.59 2.83 10.34
N GLY A 140 -2.34 3.27 10.38
CA GLY A 140 -1.24 2.62 11.08
C GLY A 140 -0.42 1.67 10.20
N VAL A 141 0.40 0.85 10.86
CA VAL A 141 1.30 -0.13 10.22
C VAL A 141 1.15 -1.48 10.90
N VAL A 142 1.13 -2.55 10.12
CA VAL A 142 1.23 -3.95 10.56
C VAL A 142 2.48 -4.59 9.94
N TYR A 143 2.93 -5.71 10.51
CA TYR A 143 4.25 -6.28 10.22
C TYR A 143 4.20 -7.67 9.58
N ASP A 144 3.00 -8.21 9.38
CA ASP A 144 2.76 -9.49 8.73
C ASP A 144 1.34 -9.54 8.11
N GLU A 145 1.12 -10.51 7.24
CA GLU A 145 -0.10 -10.64 6.45
C GLU A 145 -1.32 -11.07 7.28
N ALA A 146 -1.10 -11.83 8.37
CA ALA A 146 -2.19 -12.23 9.25
C ALA A 146 -2.73 -11.02 10.02
N ALA A 147 -1.83 -10.21 10.59
CA ALA A 147 -2.16 -8.95 11.25
C ALA A 147 -2.81 -7.95 10.27
N LEU A 148 -2.36 -7.92 9.01
CA LEU A 148 -2.99 -7.12 7.95
C LEU A 148 -4.46 -7.50 7.74
N ILE A 149 -4.75 -8.79 7.57
CA ILE A 149 -6.12 -9.27 7.34
C ILE A 149 -7.01 -8.92 8.54
N GLU A 150 -6.55 -9.17 9.76
CA GLU A 150 -7.32 -8.83 10.97
C GLU A 150 -7.55 -7.32 11.08
N ARG A 151 -6.51 -6.51 10.82
CA ARG A 151 -6.63 -5.05 10.87
C ARG A 151 -7.63 -4.51 9.83
N LEU A 152 -7.65 -5.07 8.63
CA LEU A 152 -8.63 -4.71 7.60
C LEU A 152 -10.07 -5.11 8.00
N LYS A 153 -10.26 -6.23 8.71
CA LYS A 153 -11.58 -6.62 9.25
C LYS A 153 -12.06 -5.64 10.32
N GLU A 154 -11.18 -5.22 11.23
CA GLU A 154 -11.46 -4.20 12.24
C GLU A 154 -11.90 -2.90 11.56
N ILE A 155 -11.10 -2.38 10.63
CA ILE A 155 -11.40 -1.15 9.88
C ILE A 155 -12.76 -1.25 9.17
N LYS A 156 -13.04 -2.36 8.49
CA LYS A 156 -14.32 -2.61 7.81
C LYS A 156 -15.49 -2.61 8.80
N THR A 157 -15.30 -3.17 9.99
CA THR A 157 -16.34 -3.21 11.03
C THR A 157 -16.60 -1.82 11.60
N ASP A 158 -15.53 -1.11 11.98
CA ASP A 158 -15.61 0.24 12.55
C ASP A 158 -16.25 1.24 11.58
N ARG A 159 -15.87 1.20 10.29
CA ARG A 159 -16.43 2.10 9.27
C ARG A 159 -17.80 1.65 8.78
N GLY A 160 -18.08 0.35 8.73
CA GLY A 160 -19.37 -0.20 8.33
C GLY A 160 -20.48 -0.02 9.37
N ALA A 161 -20.13 0.13 10.66
CA ALA A 161 -21.09 0.47 11.72
C ALA A 161 -21.46 1.97 11.75
N ASN A 162 -20.71 2.81 11.05
CA ASN A 162 -20.86 4.27 10.99
C ASN A 162 -21.54 4.77 9.69
N LEU A 163 -22.03 3.86 8.85
CA LEU A 163 -22.80 4.12 7.62
C LEU A 163 -24.24 3.64 7.79
#